data_AF-A0A2D6LRH8-F1
#
_entry.id   AF-A0A2D6LRH8-F1
#
_cell.length_a   1.000
_cell.length_b   1.000
_cell.length_c   1.000
_cell.angle_alpha   90.00
_cell.angle_beta   90.00
_cell.angle_gamma   90.00
#
_symmetry.space_group_name_H-M   'P 1'
#
loop_
_entity.id
_entity.type
_entity.pdbx_description
1 polymer ?
#
loop_
_entity_poly.entity_id
_entity_poly.type
_entity_poly.pdbx_seq_one_letter_code
_entity_poly.pdbx_strand_id
1 'polypeptide(L)'
;METFLVILADFGLPIAGSFAMGVFIYIILRYILGSVIGQVQTMHAIITQLDNRVRNINNDVIKLDLLISHTLDVPPDEERIARADGKKDARRD
;
A
#
# COMPACT_ATOMS: atom_id res chain seq x y z
N MET A 1 15.33 59.43 -5.61
CA MET A 1 14.41 58.33 -5.96
C MET A 1 15.09 57.28 -6.84
N GLU A 2 15.85 57.69 -7.85
CA GLU A 2 16.66 56.79 -8.72
C GLU A 2 17.48 55.74 -7.95
N THR A 3 18.28 56.16 -6.95
CA THR A 3 19.18 55.26 -6.20
C THR A 3 18.43 54.19 -5.39
N PHE A 4 17.22 54.50 -4.91
CA PHE A 4 16.39 53.54 -4.19
C PHE A 4 15.85 52.46 -5.14
N LEU A 5 15.45 52.83 -6.36
CA LEU A 5 14.99 51.89 -7.38
C LEU A 5 16.13 50.99 -7.88
N VAL A 6 17.35 51.52 -7.99
CA VAL A 6 18.55 50.72 -8.34
C VAL A 6 18.85 49.67 -7.26
N ILE A 7 18.87 50.07 -5.99
CA ILE A 7 19.10 49.14 -4.87
C ILE A 7 17.97 48.11 -4.77
N LEU A 8 16.71 48.53 -4.96
CA LEU A 8 15.56 47.63 -4.97
C LEU A 8 15.66 46.62 -6.12
N ALA A 9 16.12 47.02 -7.30
CA ALA A 9 16.29 46.14 -8.44
C ALA A 9 17.44 45.14 -8.22
N ASP A 10 18.60 45.64 -7.77
CA ASP A 10 19.81 44.83 -7.58
C ASP A 10 19.67 43.80 -6.45
N PHE A 11 18.96 44.13 -5.38
CA PHE A 11 18.75 43.23 -4.23
C PHE A 11 17.39 42.54 -4.23
N GLY A 12 16.34 43.18 -4.73
CA GLY A 12 14.98 42.62 -4.73
C GLY A 12 14.82 41.45 -5.69
N LEU A 13 15.45 41.51 -6.87
CA LEU A 13 15.42 40.42 -7.85
C LEU A 13 16.05 39.11 -7.31
N PRO A 14 17.28 39.12 -6.73
CA PRO A 14 17.88 37.90 -6.18
C PRO A 14 17.17 37.38 -4.92
N ILE A 15 16.60 38.26 -4.08
CA ILE A 15 15.82 37.84 -2.90
C ILE A 15 14.51 37.17 -3.33
N ALA A 16 13.79 37.77 -4.28
CA ALA A 16 12.58 37.18 -4.84
C ALA A 16 12.87 35.84 -5.54
N GLY A 17 13.97 35.76 -6.29
CA GLY A 17 14.43 34.52 -6.93
C GLY A 17 14.76 33.42 -5.92
N SER A 18 15.40 33.77 -4.81
CA SER A 18 15.73 32.83 -3.73
C SER A 18 14.48 32.28 -3.05
N PHE A 19 13.48 33.14 -2.80
CA PHE A 19 12.18 32.73 -2.26
C PHE A 19 11.42 31.82 -3.21
N ALA A 20 11.38 32.18 -4.50
CA ALA A 20 10.75 31.36 -5.53
C ALA A 20 11.40 29.97 -5.60
N MET A 21 12.74 29.91 -5.57
CA MET A 21 13.48 28.64 -5.56
C MET A 21 13.25 27.84 -4.27
N GLY A 22 13.18 28.49 -3.11
CA GLY A 22 12.86 27.82 -1.84
C GLY A 22 11.48 27.15 -1.87
N VAL A 23 10.46 27.85 -2.37
CA VAL A 23 9.12 27.30 -2.55
C VAL A 23 9.11 26.17 -3.58
N PHE A 24 9.83 26.32 -4.68
CA PHE A 24 9.94 25.30 -5.72
C PHE A 24 10.55 23.99 -5.20
N ILE A 25 11.65 24.07 -4.44
CA ILE A 25 12.28 22.90 -3.80
C ILE A 25 11.30 22.21 -2.85
N TYR A 26 10.56 22.98 -2.04
CA TYR A 26 9.56 22.42 -1.13
C TYR A 26 8.47 21.64 -1.89
N ILE A 27 7.97 22.16 -3.01
CA ILE A 27 6.97 21.48 -3.85
C ILE A 27 7.51 20.15 -4.38
N ILE A 28 8.74 20.13 -4.89
CA ILE A 28 9.37 18.90 -5.41
C ILE A 28 9.53 17.86 -4.31
N LEU A 29 10.04 18.24 -3.14
CA LEU A 29 10.22 17.31 -2.02
C LEU A 29 8.88 16.70 -1.59
N ARG A 30 7.83 17.53 -1.52
CA ARG A 30 6.47 17.06 -1.21
C ARG A 30 5.94 16.11 -2.27
N TYR A 31 6.18 16.41 -3.55
CA TYR A 31 5.73 15.59 -4.67
C TYR A 31 6.40 14.20 -4.66
N ILE A 32 7.73 14.16 -4.47
CA ILE A 32 8.48 12.89 -4.41
C ILE A 32 8.01 12.06 -3.22
N LEU A 33 7.88 12.66 -2.04
CA LEU A 33 7.44 11.96 -0.84
C LEU A 33 6.02 11.39 -1.01
N GLY A 34 5.09 12.20 -1.53
CA GLY A 34 3.72 11.75 -1.79
C GLY A 34 3.65 10.63 -2.82
N SER A 35 4.45 10.71 -3.89
CA SER A 35 4.54 9.68 -4.93
C SER A 35 4.99 8.34 -4.36
N VAL A 36 6.07 8.32 -3.57
CA VAL A 36 6.60 7.09 -2.97
C VAL A 36 5.60 6.50 -1.97
N ILE A 37 4.96 7.33 -1.13
CA ILE A 37 3.93 6.87 -0.19
C ILE A 37 2.76 6.21 -0.94
N GLY A 38 2.30 6.81 -2.04
CA GLY A 38 1.21 6.23 -2.85
C GLY A 38 1.59 4.88 -3.47
N GLN A 39 2.82 4.74 -3.96
CA GLN A 39 3.33 3.46 -4.48
C GLN A 39 3.35 2.38 -3.40
N VAL A 40 3.84 2.70 -2.20
CA VAL A 40 3.87 1.75 -1.07
C VAL A 40 2.47 1.34 -0.64
N GLN A 41 1.52 2.27 -0.58
CA GLN A 41 0.12 1.96 -0.25
C GLN A 41 -0.52 1.03 -1.28
N THR A 42 -0.24 1.25 -2.57
CA THR A 42 -0.74 0.38 -3.65
C THR A 42 -0.16 -1.03 -3.52
N MET A 43 1.14 -1.14 -3.27
CA MET A 43 1.79 -2.43 -3.06
C MET A 43 1.24 -3.14 -1.82
N HIS A 44 1.04 -2.42 -0.73
CA HIS A 44 0.42 -2.96 0.49
C HIS A 44 -0.98 -3.51 0.20
N ALA A 45 -1.81 -2.77 -0.53
CA ALA A 45 -3.15 -3.22 -0.91
C ALA A 45 -3.13 -4.48 -1.79
N ILE A 46 -2.16 -4.60 -2.71
CA ILE A 46 -1.97 -5.81 -3.53
C ILE A 46 -1.56 -6.99 -2.64
N ILE A 47 -0.60 -6.80 -1.73
CA ILE A 47 -0.14 -7.84 -0.80
C ILE A 47 -1.31 -8.30 0.08
N THR A 48 -2.11 -7.39 0.63
CA THR A 48 -3.30 -7.74 1.43
C THR A 48 -4.33 -8.53 0.62
N GLN A 49 -4.55 -8.17 -0.65
CA GLN A 49 -5.45 -8.93 -1.52
C GLN A 49 -4.91 -10.33 -1.83
N LEU A 50 -3.60 -10.46 -2.04
CA LEU A 50 -2.96 -11.75 -2.26
C LEU A 50 -2.99 -12.63 -1.00
N ASP A 51 -2.73 -12.04 0.18
CA ASP A 51 -2.86 -12.73 1.46
C ASP A 51 -4.27 -13.30 1.66
N ASN A 52 -5.30 -12.51 1.36
CA ASN A 52 -6.68 -12.99 1.41
C ASN A 52 -6.94 -14.15 0.42
N ARG A 53 -6.34 -14.11 -0.79
CA ARG A 53 -6.44 -15.21 -1.75
C ARG A 53 -5.76 -16.47 -1.24
N VAL A 54 -4.57 -16.36 -0.65
CA VAL A 54 -3.85 -17.50 -0.06
C VAL A 54 -4.65 -18.11 1.08
N ARG A 55 -5.23 -17.28 1.96
CA ARG A 55 -6.10 -17.76 3.05
C ARG A 55 -7.36 -18.46 2.53
N ASN A 56 -7.97 -17.95 1.47
CA ASN A 56 -9.12 -18.60 0.84
C ASN A 56 -8.73 -19.95 0.22
N ILE A 57 -7.62 -20.01 -0.51
CA ILE A 57 -7.10 -21.28 -1.07
C ILE A 57 -6.81 -22.28 0.03
N ASN A 58 -6.22 -21.85 1.14
CA ASN A 58 -5.95 -22.74 2.27
C ASN A 58 -7.24 -23.38 2.81
N ASN A 59 -8.31 -22.59 2.96
CA ASN A 59 -9.62 -23.10 3.35
C ASN A 59 -10.20 -24.09 2.33
N ASP A 60 -10.10 -23.77 1.03
CA ASP A 60 -10.63 -24.63 -0.03
C ASP A 60 -9.87 -25.96 -0.13
N VAL A 61 -8.55 -25.94 0.06
CA VAL A 61 -7.72 -27.16 0.12
C VAL A 61 -8.17 -28.06 1.28
N ILE A 62 -8.46 -27.48 2.45
CA ILE A 62 -8.94 -28.26 3.61
C ILE A 62 -10.35 -28.81 3.36
N LYS A 63 -11.25 -28.03 2.78
CA LYS A 63 -12.59 -28.51 2.39
C LYS A 63 -12.48 -29.67 1.39
N LEU A 64 -11.58 -29.57 0.42
CA LEU A 64 -11.37 -30.60 -0.58
C LEU A 64 -10.79 -31.89 0.02
N ASP A 65 -9.81 -31.76 0.91
CA ASP A 65 -9.23 -32.90 1.65
C ASP A 65 -10.30 -33.62 2.47
N LEU A 66 -11.16 -32.87 3.17
CA LEU A 66 -12.31 -33.40 3.90
C LEU A 66 -13.28 -34.18 3.00
N LEU A 67 -13.62 -33.64 1.84
CA LEU A 67 -14.51 -34.31 0.89
C LEU A 67 -13.87 -35.61 0.36
N ILE A 68 -12.58 -35.58 0.03
CA ILE A 68 -11.85 -36.77 -0.44
C ILE A 68 -11.81 -37.83 0.66
N SER A 69 -11.42 -37.46 1.89
CA SER A 69 -11.43 -38.35 3.05
C SER A 69 -12.79 -39.01 3.26
N HIS A 70 -13.87 -38.23 3.19
CA HIS A 70 -15.24 -38.76 3.29
C HIS A 70 -15.60 -39.71 2.14
N THR A 71 -15.17 -39.43 0.91
CA THR A 71 -15.44 -40.33 -0.24
C THR A 71 -14.62 -41.61 -0.23
N LEU A 72 -13.41 -41.57 0.37
CA LEU A 72 -12.50 -42.71 0.46
C LEU A 72 -12.64 -43.47 1.78
N ASP A 73 -13.56 -43.07 2.67
CA ASP A 73 -13.77 -43.63 4.01
C ASP A 73 -12.50 -43.63 4.88
N VAL A 74 -11.63 -42.65 4.64
CA VAL A 74 -10.38 -42.43 5.38
C VAL A 74 -10.62 -41.34 6.43
N PRO A 75 -10.20 -41.53 7.69
CA PRO A 75 -10.37 -40.51 8.73
C PRO A 75 -9.64 -39.21 8.33
N PRO A 76 -10.31 -38.06 8.37
CA PRO A 76 -9.69 -36.78 8.06
C PRO A 76 -8.69 -36.36 9.15
N ASP A 77 -7.69 -35.57 8.77
CA ASP A 77 -6.71 -35.01 9.70
C ASP A 77 -7.32 -33.85 10.51
N GLU A 78 -7.95 -34.20 11.64
CA GLU A 78 -8.59 -33.28 12.59
C GLU A 78 -7.65 -32.21 13.13
N GLU A 79 -6.36 -32.53 13.25
CA GLU A 79 -5.35 -31.62 13.79
C GLU A 79 -5.02 -30.51 12.78
N ARG A 80 -5.03 -30.82 11.47
CA ARG A 80 -4.88 -29.83 10.39
C ARG A 80 -6.10 -28.92 10.27
N ILE A 81 -7.30 -29.46 10.53
CA ILE A 81 -8.57 -28.70 10.52
C ILE A 81 -8.65 -27.76 11.73
N ALA A 82 -8.26 -28.21 12.92
CA ALA A 82 -8.26 -27.41 14.14
C ALA A 82 -7.26 -26.25 14.11
N ARG A 83 -6.14 -26.42 13.37
CA ARG A 83 -5.09 -25.39 13.19
C ARG A 83 -5.35 -24.43 12.03
N ALA A 84 -6.27 -24.77 11.14
CA ALA A 84 -6.62 -23.89 10.03
C ALA A 84 -7.38 -22.69 10.56
N ASP A 85 -6.70 -21.54 10.61
CA ASP A 85 -7.27 -20.28 11.06
C ASP A 85 -8.41 -19.84 10.12
N GLY A 86 -9.61 -20.29 10.46
CA GLY A 86 -10.80 -20.23 9.63
C GLY A 86 -11.27 -18.80 9.45
N LYS A 87 -10.80 -18.13 8.39
CA LYS A 87 -11.58 -17.04 7.82
C LYS A 87 -12.87 -17.66 7.30
N LYS A 88 -13.97 -17.44 8.03
CA LYS A 88 -15.33 -17.80 7.61
C LYS A 88 -15.53 -17.21 6.23
N ASP A 89 -15.75 -18.08 5.26
CA ASP A 89 -15.96 -17.72 3.86
C ASP A 89 -16.93 -16.54 3.77
N ALA A 90 -16.45 -15.38 3.29
CA ALA A 90 -17.24 -14.17 3.20
C ALA A 90 -18.23 -14.21 2.01
N ARG A 91 -18.08 -15.21 1.13
CA ARG A 91 -19.06 -15.54 0.09
C ARG A 91 -20.07 -16.51 0.69
N ARG A 92 -21.05 -15.96 1.41
CA ARG A 92 -22.34 -16.64 1.65
C ARG A 92 -23.31 -16.16 0.59
N ASP A 93 -23.00 -16.49 -0.67
CA ASP A 93 -23.84 -16.46 -1.85
C ASP A 93 -23.34 -17.50 -2.85
#